data_AF-A0A8T3PSP0-F1
#
_entry.id   AF-A0A8T3PSP0-F1
#
_cell.length_a   1.000
_cell.length_b   1.000
_cell.length_c   1.000
_cell.angle_alpha   90.00
_cell.angle_beta   90.00
_cell.angle_gamma   90.00
#
_symmetry.space_group_name_H-M   'P 1'
#
loop_
_entity.id
_entity.type
_entity.pdbx_description
1 polymer ?
#
loop_
_entity_poly.entity_id
_entity_poly.type
_entity_poly.pdbx_seq_one_letter_code
_entity_poly.pdbx_strand_id
1 'polypeptide(L)'
;MDASQIGKRAWRYAGVLQDAGLSCFEYMEQLILLLFLKMADQLTENPHNRVPLVPPDLGWKALLSLDGAALEDHYRKSLEKLGVKRLPEPAPA
;
A
#
# COMPACT_ATOMS: atom_id res chain seq x y z
N MET A 1 40.31 10.82 4.49
CA MET A 1 38.97 11.05 3.92
C MET A 1 38.07 11.47 5.07
N ASP A 2 37.81 12.77 5.19
CA ASP A 2 37.15 13.37 6.34
C ASP A 2 35.64 13.06 6.38
N ALA A 3 35.17 12.56 7.52
CA ALA A 3 33.75 12.24 7.78
C ALA A 3 32.80 13.44 7.52
N SER A 4 33.33 14.67 7.56
CA SER A 4 32.61 15.90 7.24
C SER A 4 32.09 15.96 5.78
N GLN A 5 32.81 15.37 4.83
CA GLN A 5 32.40 15.34 3.42
C GLN A 5 31.23 14.36 3.17
N ILE A 6 31.17 13.27 3.94
CA ILE A 6 30.11 12.27 3.86
C ILE A 6 28.81 12.84 4.45
N GLY A 7 28.90 13.50 5.61
CA GLY A 7 27.74 14.15 6.24
C GLY A 7 27.09 15.22 5.34
N LYS A 8 27.90 16.02 4.64
CA LYS A 8 27.40 17.03 3.69
C LYS A 8 26.72 16.41 2.46
N ARG A 9 27.21 15.27 1.96
CA ARG A 9 26.56 14.52 0.87
C ARG A 9 25.26 13.88 1.33
N ALA A 10 25.24 13.28 2.52
CA ALA A 10 24.03 12.69 3.10
C ALA A 10 22.93 13.75 3.30
N TRP A 11 23.28 14.93 3.80
CA TRP A 11 22.35 16.07 3.93
C TRP A 11 21.84 16.58 2.58
N ARG A 12 22.68 16.59 1.54
CA ARG A 12 22.25 16.93 0.18
C ARG A 12 21.24 15.93 -0.39
N TYR A 13 21.38 14.64 -0.08
CA TYR A 13 20.40 13.62 -0.50
C TYR A 13 19.12 13.66 0.35
N ALA A 14 19.21 14.00 1.64
CA ALA A 14 18.04 14.15 2.51
C ALA A 14 17.10 15.27 2.03
N GLY A 15 17.64 16.36 1.48
CA GLY A 15 16.83 17.43 0.88
C GLY A 15 16.09 17.01 -0.39
N VAL A 16 16.69 16.16 -1.23
CA VAL A 16 16.09 15.68 -2.49
C VAL A 16 14.91 14.73 -2.24
N LEU A 17 14.85 14.05 -1.10
CA LEU A 17 13.73 13.18 -0.70
C LEU A 17 12.56 13.96 -0.06
N GLN A 18 12.77 15.20 0.37
CA GLN A 18 11.70 16.04 0.94
C GLN A 18 10.84 16.71 -0.15
N ASP A 19 11.36 16.85 -1.37
CA ASP A 19 10.70 17.54 -2.49
C ASP A 19 9.72 16.66 -3.29
N ALA A 20 9.49 15.39 -2.90
CA ALA A 20 8.50 14.52 -3.54
C ALA A 20 7.03 14.85 -3.16
N GLY A 21 6.80 15.82 -2.27
CA GLY A 21 5.49 16.44 -2.06
C GLY A 21 4.42 15.58 -1.39
N LEU A 22 4.74 14.36 -0.93
CA LEU A 22 3.87 13.56 -0.09
C LEU A 22 4.08 13.92 1.38
N SER A 23 2.99 14.24 2.08
CA SER A 23 3.03 14.29 3.54
C SER A 23 3.43 12.91 4.06
N CYS A 24 4.29 12.84 5.06
CA CYS A 24 4.68 11.58 5.72
C CYS A 24 3.46 10.72 6.09
N PHE A 25 2.35 11.38 6.42
CA PHE A 25 1.06 10.77 6.69
C PHE A 25 0.43 10.08 5.46
N GLU A 26 0.44 10.73 4.29
CA GLU A 26 -0.13 10.17 3.05
C GLU A 26 0.67 8.95 2.59
N TYR A 27 2.01 9.03 2.66
CA TYR A 27 2.87 7.88 2.37
C TYR A 27 2.60 6.71 3.32
N MET A 28 2.46 7.01 4.62
CA MET A 28 2.14 6.00 5.63
C MET A 28 0.76 5.37 5.42
N GLU A 29 -0.23 6.16 5.03
CA GLU A 29 -1.58 5.67 4.69
C GLU A 29 -1.51 4.67 3.52
N GLN A 30 -0.82 5.00 2.44
CA GLN A 30 -0.70 4.10 1.29
C GLN A 30 0.03 2.80 1.66
N LEU A 31 1.08 2.87 2.50
CA LEU A 31 1.76 1.68 3.02
C LEU A 31 0.83 0.78 3.84
N ILE A 32 0.01 1.36 4.72
CA ILE A 32 -0.95 0.61 5.54
C ILE A 32 -1.99 -0.08 4.66
N LEU A 33 -2.51 0.62 3.64
CA LEU A 33 -3.49 0.06 2.71
C LEU A 33 -2.92 -1.10 1.88
N LEU A 34 -1.68 -0.96 1.38
CA LEU A 34 -1.00 -2.04 0.67
C LEU A 34 -0.73 -3.25 1.58
N LEU A 35 -0.33 -3.01 2.83
CA LEU A 35 -0.13 -4.06 3.82
C LEU A 35 -1.44 -4.82 4.09
N PHE A 36 -2.57 -4.12 4.21
CA PHE A 36 -3.88 -4.74 4.37
C PHE A 36 -4.23 -5.67 3.21
N LEU A 37 -4.02 -5.22 1.96
CA LEU A 37 -4.26 -6.06 0.78
C LEU A 37 -3.37 -7.31 0.78
N LYS A 38 -2.08 -7.18 1.14
CA LYS A 38 -1.17 -8.34 1.23
C LYS A 38 -1.60 -9.31 2.32
N MET A 39 -1.99 -8.81 3.49
CA MET A 39 -2.46 -9.64 4.59
C MET A 39 -3.76 -10.36 4.24
N ALA A 40 -4.70 -9.66 3.60
CA ALA A 40 -5.94 -10.26 3.11
C ALA A 40 -5.67 -11.40 2.13
N ASP A 41 -4.69 -11.24 1.24
CA ASP A 41 -4.22 -12.30 0.34
C ASP A 41 -3.55 -13.47 1.09
N GLN A 42 -2.66 -13.20 2.05
CA GLN A 42 -2.00 -14.24 2.87
C GLN A 42 -3.00 -15.10 3.65
N LEU A 43 -4.12 -14.54 4.11
CA LEU A 43 -5.16 -15.29 4.81
C LEU A 43 -5.87 -16.31 3.91
N THR A 44 -5.86 -16.10 2.59
CA THR A 44 -6.42 -17.08 1.62
C THR A 44 -5.43 -18.19 1.30
N GLU A 45 -4.15 -17.99 1.57
CA GLU A 45 -3.09 -18.96 1.31
C GLU A 45 -2.97 -19.97 2.46
N ASN A 46 -2.31 -21.09 2.17
CA ASN A 46 -1.98 -22.09 3.19
C ASN A 46 -1.10 -21.44 4.28
N PRO A 47 -1.35 -21.68 5.59
CA PRO A 47 -2.22 -22.68 6.21
C PRO A 47 -3.64 -22.22 6.54
N HIS A 48 -3.99 -20.97 6.25
CA HIS A 48 -5.23 -20.37 6.74
C HIS A 48 -6.43 -20.69 5.85
N ASN A 49 -6.24 -20.80 4.53
CA ASN A 49 -7.24 -21.19 3.53
C ASN A 49 -8.61 -20.53 3.75
N ARG A 50 -8.62 -19.26 4.19
CA ARG A 50 -9.85 -18.51 4.47
C ARG A 50 -10.50 -18.06 3.17
N VAL A 51 -11.80 -17.84 3.24
CA VAL A 51 -12.55 -17.22 2.13
C VAL A 51 -11.96 -15.84 1.83
N PRO A 52 -11.74 -15.48 0.55
CA PRO A 52 -11.20 -14.19 0.18
C PRO A 52 -12.03 -13.03 0.74
N LEU A 53 -11.41 -12.17 1.56
CA LEU A 53 -12.05 -10.95 2.05
C LEU A 53 -12.19 -9.89 0.95
N VAL A 54 -11.24 -9.90 0.02
CA VAL A 54 -11.17 -8.97 -1.11
C VAL A 54 -11.41 -9.76 -2.39
N PRO A 55 -12.24 -9.26 -3.33
CA PRO A 55 -12.39 -9.87 -4.64
C PRO A 55 -11.04 -10.02 -5.36
N PRO A 56 -10.81 -11.11 -6.10
CA PRO A 56 -9.51 -11.39 -6.72
C PRO A 56 -9.06 -10.32 -7.71
N ASP A 57 -9.98 -9.60 -8.35
CA ASP A 57 -9.72 -8.50 -9.28
C ASP A 57 -9.25 -7.20 -8.59
N LEU A 58 -9.50 -7.06 -7.28
CA LEU A 58 -9.13 -5.89 -6.47
C LEU A 58 -8.05 -6.24 -5.41
N GLY A 59 -7.58 -7.49 -5.41
CA GLY A 59 -6.67 -8.02 -4.41
C GLY A 59 -5.19 -7.80 -4.74
N TRP A 60 -4.32 -8.19 -3.80
CA TRP A 60 -2.87 -8.06 -3.92
C TRP A 60 -2.31 -8.66 -5.21
N LYS A 61 -2.77 -9.86 -5.60
CA LYS A 61 -2.29 -10.56 -6.80
C LYS A 61 -2.58 -9.82 -8.10
N ALA A 62 -3.68 -9.06 -8.17
CA ALA A 62 -4.02 -8.25 -9.34
C ALA A 62 -3.08 -7.03 -9.52
N LEU A 63 -2.46 -6.56 -8.43
CA LEU A 63 -1.49 -5.48 -8.46
C LEU A 63 -0.11 -5.95 -8.92
N LEU A 64 0.29 -7.18 -8.57
CA LEU A 64 1.63 -7.71 -8.89
C LEU A 64 1.93 -7.84 -10.39
N SER A 65 0.90 -7.90 -11.25
CA SER A 65 1.07 -8.00 -12.69
C SER A 65 1.08 -6.66 -13.42
N LEU A 66 1.06 -5.54 -12.69
CA LEU A 66 0.98 -4.19 -13.24
C LEU A 66 2.17 -3.35 -12.78
N ASP A 67 2.57 -2.37 -13.59
CA ASP A 67 3.67 -1.46 -13.30
C ASP A 67 3.31 -0.01 -13.70
N GLY A 68 4.03 0.96 -13.11
CA GLY A 68 3.91 2.37 -13.44
C GLY A 68 2.49 2.92 -13.29
N ALA A 69 2.04 3.72 -14.27
CA ALA A 69 0.72 4.35 -14.24
C ALA A 69 -0.45 3.35 -14.19
N ALA A 70 -0.30 2.18 -14.84
CA ALA A 70 -1.33 1.15 -14.84
C ALA A 70 -1.54 0.55 -13.45
N LEU A 71 -0.44 0.37 -12.69
CA LEU A 71 -0.49 -0.07 -11.30
C LEU A 71 -1.19 0.95 -10.42
N GLU A 72 -0.82 2.23 -10.53
CA GLU A 72 -1.41 3.31 -9.75
C GLU A 72 -2.92 3.44 -10.00
N ASP A 73 -3.33 3.43 -11.27
CA ASP A 73 -4.74 3.50 -11.67
C ASP A 73 -5.55 2.32 -11.12
N HIS A 74 -5.00 1.10 -11.20
CA HIS A 74 -5.68 -0.10 -10.69
C HIS A 74 -5.75 -0.12 -9.17
N TYR A 75 -4.67 0.28 -8.50
CA TYR A 75 -4.64 0.43 -7.06
C TYR A 75 -5.69 1.42 -6.56
N ARG A 76 -5.76 2.60 -7.17
CA ARG A 76 -6.76 3.64 -6.85
C ARG A 76 -8.19 3.11 -7.04
N LYS A 77 -8.48 2.49 -8.18
CA LYS A 77 -9.79 1.86 -8.47
C LYS A 77 -10.14 0.78 -7.45
N SER A 78 -9.14 0.02 -6.99
CA SER A 78 -9.33 -1.03 -5.98
C SER A 78 -9.73 -0.41 -4.64
N LEU A 79 -9.02 0.61 -4.19
CA LEU A 79 -9.34 1.33 -2.95
C LEU A 79 -10.71 2.01 -2.99
N GLU A 80 -11.05 2.68 -4.10
CA GLU A 80 -12.37 3.31 -4.27
C GLU A 80 -13.50 2.29 -4.15
N LYS A 81 -13.39 1.15 -4.85
CA LYS A 81 -14.41 0.09 -4.79
C LYS A 81 -14.51 -0.56 -3.42
N LEU A 82 -13.39 -0.76 -2.74
CA LEU A 82 -13.35 -1.36 -1.41
C LEU A 82 -13.86 -0.38 -0.33
N GLY A 83 -13.57 0.91 -0.47
CA GLY A 83 -14.03 1.96 0.44
C GLY A 83 -15.52 2.28 0.33
N VAL A 84 -16.15 2.03 -0.83
CA VAL A 84 -17.60 2.22 -1.03
C VAL A 84 -18.44 1.11 -0.38
N LYS A 85 -17.86 -0.08 -0.16
CA LYS A 85 -18.56 -1.19 0.50
C LYS A 85 -18.57 -0.96 2.00
N ARG A 86 -19.61 -0.28 2.49
CA ARG A 86 -19.92 -0.19 3.92
C ARG A 86 -19.99 -1.63 4.47
N LEU A 87 -19.09 -1.96 5.42
CA LEU A 87 -19.12 -3.24 6.12
C LEU A 87 -20.55 -3.49 6.65
N PRO A 88 -21.14 -4.68 6.44
CA PRO A 88 -22.43 -4.98 7.05
C PRO A 88 -22.29 -4.81 8.58
N GLU A 89 -23.24 -4.10 9.18
CA GLU A 89 -23.31 -3.89 10.62
C GLU A 89 -23.20 -5.26 11.33
N PRO A 90 -22.42 -5.39 12.42
CA PRO A 90 -22.42 -6.62 13.20
C PRO A 90 -23.85 -6.94 13.66
N ALA A 91 -24.32 -8.15 13.35
CA ALA A 91 -25.65 -8.60 13.77
C ALA A 91 -25.81 -8.46 15.29
N PRO A 92 -26.99 -8.00 15.78
CA PRO A 92 -27.21 -7.87 17.22
C PRO A 92 -27.09 -9.23 17.90
N ALA A 93 -26.37 -9.23 19.03
CA ALA A 93 -26.15 -10.39 19.90
C ALA A 93 -27.45 -10.89 20.56
#